data_AF-A0A7J2JGT0-F1
#
_entry.id   AF-A0A7J2JGT0-F1
#
_cell.length_a   1.000
_cell.length_b   1.000
_cell.length_c   1.000
_cell.angle_alpha   90.00
_cell.angle_beta   90.00
_cell.angle_gamma   90.00
#
_symmetry.space_group_name_H-M   'P 1'
#
loop_
_entity.id
_entity.type
_entity.pdbx_description
1 polymer ?
#
loop_
_entity_poly.entity_id
_entity_poly.type
_entity_poly.pdbx_seq_one_letter_code
_entity_poly.pdbx_strand_id
1 'polypeptide(L)'
;MVALPDLEERLERIERKLDEILAILKGGGEASVSGEVLEELNWRSYPSGEGEWIFADEAPASLLRTLSERGSVTISGYRYTLREGRTKRFVARKKVE
;
A
#
# COMPACT_ATOMS: atom_id res chain seq x y z
N MET A 1 21.87 -38.49 -14.04
CA MET A 1 22.18 -37.14 -14.53
C MET A 1 20.88 -36.53 -15.02
N VAL A 2 20.32 -35.54 -14.31
CA VAL A 2 19.22 -34.73 -14.87
C VAL A 2 19.86 -33.88 -15.96
N ALA A 3 19.35 -33.96 -17.19
CA ALA A 3 19.90 -33.22 -18.30
C ALA A 3 19.74 -31.71 -18.02
N LEU A 4 20.85 -30.98 -17.94
CA LEU A 4 20.93 -29.52 -17.79
C LEU A 4 19.91 -28.72 -18.65
N PRO A 5 19.59 -29.10 -19.91
CA PRO A 5 18.58 -28.38 -20.70
C PRO A 5 17.16 -28.39 -20.10
N ASP A 6 16.74 -29.46 -19.39
CA ASP A 6 15.41 -29.51 -18.74
C ASP A 6 15.31 -28.50 -17.59
N LEU A 7 16.44 -28.25 -16.91
CA LEU A 7 16.51 -27.30 -15.81
C LEU A 7 16.47 -25.86 -16.34
N GLU A 8 17.19 -25.57 -17.42
CA GLU A 8 17.19 -24.26 -18.08
C GLU A 8 15.80 -23.92 -18.66
N GLU A 9 15.17 -24.85 -19.36
CA GLU A 9 13.79 -24.67 -19.86
C GLU A 9 12.77 -24.46 -18.72
N ARG A 10 12.96 -25.17 -17.58
CA ARG A 10 12.12 -24.96 -16.40
C ARG A 10 12.33 -23.59 -15.79
N LEU A 11 13.57 -23.11 -15.73
CA LEU A 11 13.90 -21.78 -15.23
C LEU A 11 13.26 -20.70 -16.08
N GLU A 12 13.44 -20.75 -17.41
CA GLU A 12 12.83 -19.77 -18.32
C GLU A 12 11.30 -19.76 -18.22
N ARG A 13 10.67 -20.93 -18.07
CA ARG A 13 9.23 -21.04 -17.89
C ARG A 13 8.77 -20.44 -16.55
N ILE A 14 9.58 -20.56 -15.50
CA ILE A 14 9.30 -19.96 -14.20
C ILE A 14 9.44 -18.45 -14.28
N GLU A 15 10.50 -17.93 -14.90
CA GLU A 15 10.73 -16.50 -15.07
C GLU A 15 9.59 -15.83 -15.84
N ARG A 16 9.16 -16.40 -16.97
CA ARG A 16 8.01 -15.88 -17.73
C ARG A 16 6.73 -15.81 -16.89
N LYS A 17 6.44 -16.85 -16.11
CA LYS A 17 5.26 -16.86 -15.23
C LYS A 17 5.36 -15.82 -14.12
N LEU A 18 6.56 -15.59 -13.58
CA LEU A 18 6.79 -14.54 -12.60
C LEU A 18 6.59 -13.16 -13.22
N ASP A 19 7.07 -12.92 -14.44
CA ASP A 19 6.82 -11.68 -15.17
C ASP A 19 5.33 -11.45 -15.47
N GLU A 20 4.60 -12.50 -15.87
CA GLU A 20 3.14 -12.41 -16.07
C GLU A 20 2.41 -12.08 -14.77
N ILE A 21 2.77 -12.74 -13.66
CA ILE A 21 2.20 -12.45 -12.34
C ILE A 21 2.56 -11.03 -11.91
N LEU A 22 3.79 -10.58 -12.13
CA LEU A 22 4.22 -9.21 -11.84
C LEU A 22 3.51 -8.20 -12.73
N ALA A 23 3.23 -8.50 -13.99
CA ALA A 23 2.47 -7.65 -14.90
C ALA A 23 1.01 -7.53 -14.48
N ILE A 24 0.38 -8.63 -14.04
CA ILE A 24 -0.98 -8.63 -13.47
C ILE A 24 -0.99 -7.84 -12.15
N LEU A 25 0.01 -8.06 -11.29
CA LEU A 25 0.15 -7.36 -10.02
C LEU A 25 0.55 -5.89 -10.20
N LYS A 26 1.25 -5.49 -11.27
CA LYS A 26 1.52 -4.08 -11.62
C LYS A 26 0.30 -3.43 -12.26
N GLY A 27 -0.39 -4.13 -13.16
CA GLY A 27 -1.68 -3.73 -13.71
C GLY A 27 -2.76 -3.55 -12.64
N GLY A 28 -2.66 -4.26 -11.51
CA GLY A 28 -3.50 -4.07 -10.32
C GLY A 28 -2.83 -3.34 -9.14
N GLY A 29 -1.55 -3.00 -9.21
CA GLY A 29 -0.71 -2.57 -8.07
C GLY A 29 0.09 -1.29 -8.33
N GLU A 30 0.00 -0.74 -9.53
CA GLU A 30 0.18 0.69 -9.81
C GLU A 30 -1.13 1.45 -9.65
N ALA A 31 -2.07 0.91 -8.85
CA ALA A 31 -2.94 1.76 -8.05
C ALA A 31 -2.06 2.51 -7.04
N SER A 32 -1.28 3.46 -7.56
CA SER A 32 -0.94 4.71 -6.90
C SER A 32 -2.17 5.04 -6.09
N VAL A 33 -2.05 5.09 -4.77
CA VAL A 33 -3.19 5.37 -3.93
C VAL A 33 -3.66 6.77 -4.32
N SER A 34 -4.64 6.83 -5.22
CA SER A 34 -5.04 8.09 -5.86
C SER A 34 -5.60 8.96 -4.77
N GLY A 35 -5.18 10.22 -4.72
CA GLY A 35 -5.64 11.16 -3.71
C GLY A 35 -7.16 11.19 -3.58
N GLU A 36 -7.87 11.07 -4.70
CA GLU A 36 -9.33 11.01 -4.78
C GLU A 36 -9.92 9.88 -3.92
N VAL A 37 -9.39 8.65 -4.05
CA VAL A 37 -9.82 7.50 -3.25
C VAL A 37 -9.53 7.74 -1.77
N LEU A 38 -8.44 8.43 -1.45
CA LEU A 38 -8.13 8.79 -0.07
C LEU A 38 -8.99 9.94 0.46
N GLU A 39 -9.56 10.79 -0.38
CA GLU A 39 -10.46 11.85 0.08
C GLU A 39 -11.86 11.32 0.39
N GLU A 40 -12.31 10.29 -0.33
CA GLU A 40 -13.63 9.65 -0.16
C GLU A 40 -13.76 8.76 1.09
N LEU A 41 -12.67 8.49 1.81
CA LEU A 41 -12.73 7.66 3.02
C LEU A 41 -13.43 8.38 4.19
N ASN A 42 -13.95 7.60 5.14
CA ASN A 42 -14.64 8.10 6.33
C ASN A 42 -13.69 8.67 7.39
N TRP A 43 -12.95 9.72 7.05
CA TRP A 43 -12.02 10.39 7.94
C TRP A 43 -12.71 10.99 9.16
N ARG A 44 -12.19 10.65 10.33
CA ARG A 44 -12.65 11.17 11.62
C ARG A 44 -11.71 12.27 12.06
N SER A 45 -12.22 13.46 12.30
CA SER A 45 -11.39 14.55 12.83
C SER A 45 -10.89 14.22 14.23
N TYR A 46 -9.65 14.62 14.54
CA TYR A 46 -9.19 14.58 15.92
C TYR A 46 -9.93 15.63 16.76
N PRO A 47 -10.15 15.38 18.06
CA PRO A 47 -10.73 16.37 18.98
C PRO A 47 -9.89 17.65 19.10
N SER A 48 -8.59 17.56 18.81
CA SER A 48 -7.67 18.72 18.78
C SER A 48 -7.83 19.60 17.55
N GLY A 49 -8.59 19.18 16.53
CA GLY A 49 -8.72 19.88 15.25
C GLY A 49 -7.52 19.74 14.32
N GLU A 50 -6.41 19.16 14.78
CA GLU A 50 -5.20 18.98 13.97
C GLU A 50 -5.20 17.64 13.24
N GLY A 51 -5.86 17.60 12.09
CA GLY A 51 -5.86 16.45 11.18
C GLY A 51 -6.95 15.44 11.47
N GLU A 52 -6.85 14.31 10.77
CA GLU A 52 -7.93 13.32 10.70
C GLU A 52 -7.38 11.90 10.74
N TRP A 53 -8.22 10.93 11.07
CA TRP A 53 -7.82 9.54 11.18
C TRP A 53 -8.91 8.56 10.76
N ILE A 54 -8.51 7.37 10.36
CA ILE A 54 -9.39 6.21 10.08
C ILE A 54 -8.79 4.95 10.68
N PHE A 55 -9.61 3.95 10.98
CA PHE A 55 -9.05 2.66 11.38
C PHE A 55 -8.30 2.01 10.22
N ALA A 56 -7.26 1.23 10.54
CA ALA A 56 -6.49 0.53 9.52
C ALA A 56 -7.37 -0.45 8.71
N ASP A 57 -8.41 -1.02 9.30
CA ASP A 57 -9.36 -1.92 8.61
C ASP A 57 -10.22 -1.20 7.56
N GLU A 58 -10.44 0.11 7.72
CA GLU A 58 -11.18 0.95 6.78
C GLU A 58 -10.27 1.59 5.71
N ALA A 59 -8.95 1.43 5.85
CA ALA A 59 -7.97 2.00 4.95
C ALA A 59 -7.61 1.02 3.82
N PRO A 60 -7.30 1.52 2.61
CA PRO A 60 -6.88 0.65 1.51
C PRO A 60 -5.57 -0.07 1.85
N ALA A 61 -5.50 -1.37 1.56
CA ALA A 61 -4.35 -2.22 1.89
C ALA A 61 -3.04 -1.73 1.27
N SER A 62 -3.10 -1.10 0.09
CA SER A 62 -1.96 -0.47 -0.59
C SER A 62 -1.36 0.68 0.22
N LEU A 63 -2.20 1.52 0.85
CA LEU A 63 -1.74 2.58 1.76
C LEU A 63 -1.09 1.98 3.02
N LEU A 64 -1.73 0.98 3.63
CA LEU A 64 -1.21 0.34 4.84
C LEU A 64 0.15 -0.33 4.60
N ARG A 65 0.30 -0.99 3.45
CA ARG A 65 1.57 -1.59 3.04
C ARG A 65 2.65 -0.53 2.89
N THR A 66 2.34 0.55 2.16
CA THR A 66 3.28 1.68 1.96
C THR A 66 3.69 2.31 3.30
N LEU A 67 2.74 2.52 4.21
CA LEU A 67 3.00 3.07 5.53
C LEU A 67 3.77 2.10 6.43
N SER A 68 3.56 0.80 6.29
CA SER A 68 4.31 -0.21 7.05
C SER A 68 5.75 -0.32 6.59
N GLU A 69 6.02 -0.14 5.29
CA GLU A 69 7.36 -0.18 4.70
C GLU A 69 8.14 1.13 4.93
N ARG A 70 7.47 2.29 4.81
CA ARG A 70 8.11 3.62 4.83
C ARG A 70 7.88 4.42 6.12
N GLY A 71 6.97 3.98 6.99
CA GLY A 71 6.51 4.71 8.18
C GLY A 71 5.55 5.86 7.87
N SER A 72 5.82 6.63 6.82
CA SER A 72 4.97 7.74 6.37
C SER A 72 5.00 7.91 4.85
N VAL A 73 3.93 8.48 4.29
CA VAL A 73 3.85 8.82 2.87
C VAL A 73 3.10 10.14 2.70
N THR A 74 3.47 10.94 1.70
CA THR A 74 2.76 12.19 1.37
C THR A 74 2.07 12.01 0.02
N ILE A 75 0.75 12.21 0.00
CA ILE A 75 -0.11 12.02 -1.18
C ILE A 75 -1.10 13.20 -1.22
N SER A 76 -1.23 13.86 -2.35
CA SER A 76 -2.16 15.00 -2.55
C SER A 76 -2.11 16.08 -1.47
N GLY A 77 -0.91 16.41 -0.97
CA GLY A 77 -0.73 17.45 0.07
C GLY A 77 -1.07 17.00 1.50
N TYR A 78 -1.36 15.72 1.72
CA TYR A 78 -1.55 15.15 3.04
C TYR A 78 -0.41 14.18 3.37
N ARG A 79 0.11 14.27 4.60
CA ARG A 79 1.05 13.30 5.16
C ARG A 79 0.26 12.27 5.95
N TYR A 80 0.39 11.02 5.52
CA TYR A 80 -0.21 9.85 6.15
C TYR A 80 0.83 9.17 7.03
N THR A 81 0.39 8.71 8.20
CA THR A 81 1.21 7.96 9.16
C THR A 81 0.39 6.82 9.73
N LEU A 82 1.01 5.64 9.87
CA LEU A 82 0.40 4.52 10.57
C LEU A 82 0.74 4.65 12.06
N ARG A 83 -0.28 4.63 12.91
CA ARG A 83 -0.12 4.66 14.37
C ARG A 83 -0.85 3.50 15.01
N GLU A 84 -0.34 3.06 16.15
CA GLU A 84 -0.96 2.03 16.96
C GLU A 84 -1.60 2.68 18.19
N GLY A 85 -2.93 2.55 18.32
CA GLY A 85 -3.65 2.96 19.52
C GLY A 85 -3.66 1.87 20.58
N ARG A 86 -4.33 2.13 21.70
CA ARG A 86 -4.50 1.15 22.79
C ARG A 86 -5.15 -0.18 22.38
N THR A 87 -5.94 -0.17 21.30
CA THR A 87 -6.80 -1.31 20.95
C THR A 87 -6.69 -1.72 19.48
N LYS A 88 -6.42 -0.76 18.57
CA LYS A 88 -6.30 -1.01 17.13
C LYS A 88 -5.32 -0.04 16.48
N ARG A 89 -4.79 -0.44 15.32
CA ARG A 89 -4.03 0.44 14.42
C ARG A 89 -4.96 1.37 13.66
N PHE A 90 -4.49 2.58 13.42
CA PHE A 90 -5.19 3.60 12.67
C PHE A 90 -4.23 4.39 11.79
N VAL A 91 -4.74 4.90 10.68
CA VAL A 91 -4.01 5.81 9.80
C VAL A 91 -4.40 7.22 10.17
N ALA A 92 -3.41 8.07 10.45
CA ALA A 92 -3.61 9.49 10.67
C ALA A 92 -3.11 10.29 9.46
N ARG A 93 -3.89 11.25 8.99
CA ARG A 93 -3.51 12.22 7.97
C ARG A 93 -3.42 13.63 8.54
N LYS A 94 -2.40 14.38 8.14
CA LYS A 94 -2.26 15.82 8.42
C LYS A 94 -1.93 16.55 7.12
N LYS A 95 -2.55 17.70 6.88
CA LYS A 95 -2.20 18.56 5.75
C LYS A 95 -0.75 19.03 5.89
N VAL A 96 0.02 18.94 4.83
CA VAL A 96 1.38 19.47 4.76
C VAL A 96 1.26 20.83 4.09
N GLU A 97 1.51 21.89 4.85
CA GLU A 97 1.66 23.27 4.33
C GLU A 97 2.97 23.42 3.55
#